data_AF-A0A9W4UMJ5-F1
#
_entry.id   AF-A0A9W4UMJ5-F1
#
_cell.length_a   1.000
_cell.length_b   1.000
_cell.length_c   1.000
_cell.angle_alpha   90.00
_cell.angle_beta   90.00
_cell.angle_gamma   90.00
#
_symmetry.space_group_name_H-M   'P 1'
#
loop_
_entity.id
_entity.type
_entity.pdbx_description
1 polymer ?
#
loop_
_entity_poly.entity_id
_entity_poly.type
_entity_poly.pdbx_seq_one_letter_code
_entity_poly.pdbx_strand_id
1 'polypeptide(L)'
;MRSAITIWLLCAAVVLAQQTPSPTRCQCPLVKCDGSDAAKLCQCRNSRETLCKQTCPDYVPTYLPCPTGSPTLRSSTSTQVPVPTPTSSSTPGECECEERFCAMMWPQSCYCANANKQACYDKCGGVKPALADCPPIDPPSLSTLTTTSRKPTTTTTKKTSSTTSTRKPTTTPRPTHAPCGGNSPTAPTCEAGYICIKDPYKPGCGPACDQQGICVEDRMCGGFAGFECRMKGQVCWDDPRDDCAAEDGGNDCAGVCVWPHQLG
;
A
#
# COMPACT_ATOMS: atom_id res chain seq x y z
N MET A 1 -50.37 -60.98 -14.69
CA MET A 1 -51.10 -60.41 -13.54
C MET A 1 -50.32 -59.18 -13.11
N ARG A 2 -50.67 -58.00 -13.65
CA ARG A 2 -51.42 -56.94 -12.95
C ARG A 2 -50.71 -56.45 -11.68
N SER A 3 -50.09 -55.26 -11.75
CA SER A 3 -50.35 -54.21 -10.76
C SER A 3 -49.74 -52.89 -11.21
N ALA A 4 -50.64 -51.99 -11.59
CA ALA A 4 -50.39 -50.59 -11.86
C ALA A 4 -50.36 -49.84 -10.53
N ILE A 5 -49.34 -49.02 -10.31
CA ILE A 5 -49.31 -48.02 -9.22
C ILE A 5 -49.05 -46.67 -9.88
N THR A 6 -50.15 -46.04 -10.27
CA THR A 6 -50.26 -44.63 -10.64
C THR A 6 -50.09 -43.77 -9.39
N ILE A 7 -48.95 -43.10 -9.25
CA ILE A 7 -48.74 -42.05 -8.26
C ILE A 7 -49.07 -40.71 -8.93
N TRP A 8 -50.15 -40.11 -8.45
CA TRP A 8 -50.64 -38.78 -8.79
C TRP A 8 -49.56 -37.71 -8.50
N LEU A 9 -49.12 -37.01 -9.54
CA LEU A 9 -48.49 -35.70 -9.43
C LEU A 9 -49.54 -34.66 -9.03
N LEU A 10 -49.54 -34.25 -7.76
CA LEU A 10 -50.18 -33.01 -7.32
C LEU A 10 -49.19 -31.85 -7.49
N CYS A 11 -49.32 -31.14 -8.61
CA CYS A 11 -48.69 -29.84 -8.83
C CYS A 11 -49.35 -28.80 -7.92
N ALA A 12 -48.78 -28.59 -6.73
CA ALA A 12 -49.08 -27.40 -5.93
C ALA A 12 -48.29 -26.22 -6.53
N ALA A 13 -48.94 -25.45 -7.40
CA ALA A 13 -48.41 -24.19 -7.90
C ALA A 13 -48.41 -23.16 -6.75
N VAL A 14 -47.31 -23.11 -6.00
CA VAL A 14 -47.04 -21.99 -5.09
C VAL A 14 -46.68 -20.78 -5.96
N VAL A 15 -47.66 -19.93 -6.21
CA VAL A 15 -47.47 -18.61 -6.80
C VAL A 15 -46.73 -17.75 -5.77
N LEU A 16 -45.39 -17.76 -5.83
CA LEU A 16 -44.58 -16.74 -5.20
C LEU A 16 -44.86 -15.43 -5.94
N ALA A 17 -45.72 -14.59 -5.38
CA ALA A 17 -45.83 -13.19 -5.77
C ALA A 17 -44.47 -12.54 -5.52
N GLN A 18 -43.63 -12.49 -6.56
CA GLN A 18 -42.41 -11.71 -6.56
C GLN A 18 -42.84 -10.24 -6.47
N GLN A 19 -42.64 -9.64 -5.30
CA GLN A 19 -42.74 -8.20 -5.10
C GLN A 19 -41.81 -7.54 -6.11
N THR A 20 -42.37 -6.95 -7.17
CA THR A 20 -41.63 -6.07 -8.06
C THR A 20 -41.11 -4.91 -7.20
N PRO A 21 -39.78 -4.73 -7.03
CA PRO A 21 -39.25 -3.66 -6.22
C PRO A 21 -39.69 -2.33 -6.83
N SER A 22 -40.51 -1.58 -6.08
CA SER A 22 -40.87 -0.22 -6.45
C SER A 22 -39.59 0.62 -6.55
N PRO A 23 -39.38 1.39 -7.62
CA PRO A 23 -38.13 2.11 -7.84
C PRO A 23 -38.10 3.40 -7.03
N THR A 24 -38.10 3.37 -5.70
CA THR A 24 -38.11 4.64 -4.95
C THR A 24 -37.65 4.47 -3.51
N ARG A 25 -36.35 4.20 -3.34
CA ARG A 25 -35.43 4.77 -2.33
C ARG A 25 -34.21 3.87 -2.27
N CYS A 26 -33.10 4.34 -2.82
CA CYS A 26 -31.82 3.66 -2.66
C CYS A 26 -31.49 3.59 -1.16
N GLN A 27 -31.21 2.39 -0.66
CA GLN A 27 -31.02 2.15 0.77
C GLN A 27 -29.53 2.09 1.07
N CYS A 28 -29.04 3.08 1.80
CA CYS A 28 -27.62 3.17 2.10
C CYS A 28 -27.18 2.14 3.14
N PRO A 29 -25.98 1.57 2.99
CA PRO A 29 -25.44 0.61 3.94
C PRO A 29 -25.27 1.23 5.33
N LEU A 30 -25.71 0.51 6.35
CA LEU A 30 -25.57 0.87 7.75
C LEU A 30 -24.17 0.49 8.24
N VAL A 31 -23.29 1.46 8.40
CA VAL A 31 -22.01 1.28 9.10
C VAL A 31 -22.14 1.61 10.58
N LYS A 32 -21.49 0.80 11.42
CA LYS A 32 -21.49 0.95 12.87
C LYS A 32 -20.24 1.74 13.27
N CYS A 33 -20.43 2.99 13.66
CA CYS A 33 -19.33 3.85 14.13
C CYS A 33 -19.13 3.69 15.64
N ASP A 34 -17.87 3.55 16.07
CA ASP A 34 -17.52 3.66 17.49
C ASP A 34 -17.64 5.12 17.94
N GLY A 35 -18.28 5.33 19.10
CA GLY A 35 -18.49 6.65 19.69
C GLY A 35 -17.46 7.04 20.75
N SER A 36 -16.43 6.23 20.96
CA SER A 36 -15.40 6.46 21.98
C SER A 36 -14.51 7.68 21.71
N ASP A 37 -14.32 8.05 20.44
CA ASP A 37 -13.49 9.17 20.00
C ASP A 37 -14.30 10.05 19.02
N ALA A 38 -14.40 11.34 19.32
CA ALA A 38 -15.20 12.28 18.53
C ALA A 38 -14.67 12.50 17.11
N ALA A 39 -13.34 12.45 16.92
CA ALA A 39 -12.72 12.56 15.60
C ALA A 39 -12.98 11.30 14.78
N LYS A 40 -12.79 10.11 15.36
CA LYS A 40 -13.08 8.82 14.70
C LYS A 40 -14.56 8.65 14.39
N LEU A 41 -15.45 9.07 15.28
CA LEU A 41 -16.89 9.04 15.05
C LEU A 41 -17.28 9.95 13.88
N CYS A 42 -16.70 11.15 13.81
CA CYS A 42 -16.93 12.07 12.71
C CYS A 42 -16.40 11.52 11.38
N GLN A 43 -15.17 11.00 11.37
CA GLN A 43 -14.58 10.37 10.19
C GLN A 43 -15.43 9.19 9.69
N CYS A 44 -15.85 8.30 10.59
CA CYS A 44 -16.72 7.18 10.25
C CYS A 44 -18.07 7.63 9.66
N ARG A 45 -18.66 8.70 10.19
CA ARG A 45 -19.88 9.29 9.60
C ARG A 45 -19.61 9.80 8.18
N ASN A 46 -18.52 10.54 7.96
CA ASN A 46 -18.17 11.03 6.63
C ASN A 46 -17.91 9.87 5.64
N SER A 47 -17.23 8.80 6.05
CA SER A 47 -17.03 7.61 5.21
C SER A 47 -18.35 6.94 4.81
N ARG A 48 -19.35 6.92 5.73
CA ARG A 48 -20.70 6.44 5.39
C ARG A 48 -21.35 7.27 4.30
N GLU A 49 -21.23 8.59 4.38
CA GLU A 49 -21.80 9.52 3.38
C GLU A 49 -21.20 9.25 1.99
N THR A 50 -19.88 9.01 1.91
CA THR A 50 -19.18 8.62 0.67
C THR A 50 -19.71 7.30 0.12
N LEU A 51 -19.80 6.26 0.97
CA LEU A 51 -20.27 4.95 0.54
C LEU A 51 -21.75 4.98 0.07
N CYS A 52 -22.56 5.79 0.73
CA CYS A 52 -23.95 6.04 0.36
C CYS A 52 -24.04 6.74 -1.01
N LYS A 53 -23.18 7.73 -1.30
CA LYS A 53 -23.09 8.35 -2.63
C LYS A 53 -22.66 7.38 -3.73
N GLN A 54 -21.69 6.51 -3.44
CA GLN A 54 -21.23 5.50 -4.39
C GLN A 54 -22.35 4.48 -4.72
N THR A 55 -23.12 4.07 -3.71
CA THR A 55 -24.22 3.11 -3.88
C THR A 55 -25.45 3.77 -4.50
N CYS A 56 -25.68 5.04 -4.19
CA CYS A 56 -26.87 5.81 -4.56
C CYS A 56 -26.46 7.08 -5.31
N PRO A 57 -26.40 7.06 -6.65
CA PRO A 57 -25.91 8.19 -7.45
C PRO A 57 -26.66 9.50 -7.20
N ASP A 58 -27.96 9.43 -6.88
CA ASP A 58 -28.80 10.60 -6.60
C ASP A 58 -28.70 11.10 -5.15
N TYR A 59 -27.97 10.39 -4.28
CA TYR A 59 -27.72 10.82 -2.90
C TYR A 59 -26.84 12.08 -2.88
N VAL A 60 -27.07 12.99 -1.93
CA VAL A 60 -26.23 14.18 -1.73
C VAL A 60 -25.55 14.04 -0.36
N PRO A 61 -24.24 13.74 -0.31
CA PRO A 61 -23.55 13.52 0.95
C PRO A 61 -23.45 14.80 1.77
N THR A 62 -23.64 14.68 3.09
CA THR A 62 -23.51 15.81 4.03
C THR A 62 -22.29 15.59 4.92
N TYR A 63 -21.14 16.13 4.51
CA TYR A 63 -19.90 16.00 5.27
C TYR A 63 -19.85 16.97 6.46
N LEU A 64 -19.45 16.47 7.62
CA LEU A 64 -19.18 17.30 8.79
C LEU A 64 -17.68 17.59 8.91
N PRO A 65 -17.27 18.82 9.27
CA PRO A 65 -15.88 19.11 9.57
C PRO A 65 -15.47 18.36 10.85
N CYS A 66 -14.52 17.44 10.72
CA CYS A 66 -14.06 16.65 11.85
C CYS A 66 -12.99 17.41 12.66
N PRO A 67 -13.01 17.31 14.00
CA PRO A 67 -11.96 17.90 14.81
C PRO A 67 -10.62 17.23 14.48
N THR A 68 -9.63 18.03 14.11
CA THR A 68 -8.26 17.59 13.80
C THR A 68 -7.35 17.54 15.03
N GLY A 69 -7.83 18.02 16.19
CA GLY A 69 -7.09 17.97 17.44
C GLY A 69 -7.31 16.65 18.17
N SER A 70 -6.23 15.98 18.56
CA SER A 70 -6.26 14.95 19.60
C SER A 70 -7.05 15.49 20.81
N PRO A 71 -7.86 14.67 21.49
CA PRO A 71 -8.52 15.08 22.72
C PRO A 71 -7.44 15.29 23.78
N THR A 72 -6.88 16.50 23.84
CA THR A 72 -6.06 16.94 24.94
C THR A 72 -6.98 16.95 26.14
N LEU A 73 -6.84 15.93 27.00
CA LEU A 73 -7.48 15.82 28.29
C LEU A 73 -7.37 17.19 28.97
N ARG A 74 -8.49 17.91 29.07
CA ARG A 74 -8.57 19.15 29.85
C ARG A 74 -8.42 18.76 31.32
N SER A 75 -7.18 18.69 31.78
CA SER A 75 -6.86 18.91 33.19
C SER A 75 -7.08 20.39 33.47
N SER A 76 -8.24 20.68 34.05
CA SER A 76 -8.49 21.91 34.78
C SER A 76 -7.46 22.03 35.90
N THR A 77 -6.55 23.01 35.85
CA THR A 77 -6.08 23.83 36.99
C THR A 77 -4.98 24.81 36.53
N SER A 78 -5.35 26.09 36.53
CA SER A 78 -4.59 27.25 37.03
C SER A 78 -3.05 27.20 36.98
N THR A 79 -2.45 28.02 36.10
CA THR A 79 -1.70 29.25 36.46
C THR A 79 -1.14 29.85 35.16
N GLN A 80 -1.50 31.10 34.88
CA GLN A 80 -1.06 31.82 33.69
C GLN A 80 0.44 32.12 33.78
N VAL A 81 1.19 31.68 32.76
CA VAL A 81 2.52 32.19 32.43
C VAL A 81 2.37 32.92 31.08
N PRO A 82 2.87 34.16 30.92
CA PRO A 82 2.78 34.87 29.66
C PRO A 82 3.66 34.18 28.60
N VAL A 83 3.00 33.70 27.53
CA VAL A 83 3.63 33.13 26.34
C VAL A 83 4.21 34.27 25.49
N PRO A 84 5.46 34.18 25.00
CA PRO A 84 5.97 35.13 24.01
C PRO A 84 5.26 34.93 22.67
N THR A 85 4.74 36.03 22.15
CA THR A 85 4.12 36.17 20.83
C THR A 85 5.06 35.65 19.71
N PRO A 86 4.64 34.70 18.86
CA PRO A 86 5.33 34.46 17.61
C PRO A 86 4.98 35.58 16.64
N THR A 87 5.91 36.52 16.46
CA THR A 87 5.88 37.51 15.38
C THR A 87 6.05 36.78 14.04
N SER A 88 4.94 36.34 13.44
CA SER A 88 4.89 35.98 12.01
C SER A 88 4.59 37.26 11.22
N SER A 89 5.66 37.95 10.85
CA SER A 89 5.58 39.08 9.92
C SER A 89 5.85 38.55 8.51
N SER A 90 4.85 37.89 7.92
CA SER A 90 4.93 37.41 6.54
C SER A 90 4.56 38.54 5.57
N THR A 91 5.54 39.04 4.84
CA THR A 91 5.34 39.89 3.66
C THR A 91 4.65 39.05 2.58
N PRO A 92 3.55 39.50 1.95
CA PRO A 92 2.85 38.72 0.93
C PRO A 92 3.71 38.59 -0.34
N GLY A 93 4.18 37.37 -0.64
CA GLY A 93 4.95 37.06 -1.86
C GLY A 93 6.16 36.15 -1.66
N GLU A 94 6.54 35.83 -0.42
CA GLU A 94 7.64 34.91 -0.13
C GLU A 94 7.14 33.47 -0.05
N CYS A 95 7.80 32.55 -0.75
CA CYS A 95 7.40 31.16 -0.75
C CYS A 95 7.68 30.53 0.62
N GLU A 96 6.62 30.19 1.35
CA GLU A 96 6.70 29.68 2.71
C GLU A 96 6.95 28.16 2.70
N CYS A 97 8.07 27.77 3.31
CA CYS A 97 8.43 26.37 3.45
C CYS A 97 7.85 25.80 4.74
N GLU A 98 7.03 24.76 4.62
CA GLU A 98 6.47 24.04 5.75
C GLU A 98 7.58 23.32 6.51
N GLU A 99 7.84 23.75 7.73
CA GLU A 99 8.80 23.09 8.62
C GLU A 99 8.23 21.75 9.08
N ARG A 100 8.81 20.64 8.63
CA ARG A 100 8.43 19.32 9.13
C ARG A 100 9.19 19.02 10.41
N PHE A 101 8.48 18.50 11.39
CA PHE A 101 9.08 18.07 12.64
C PHE A 101 9.98 16.85 12.42
N CYS A 102 11.28 17.03 12.68
CA CYS A 102 12.24 15.94 12.65
C CYS A 102 12.35 15.28 14.02
N ALA A 103 12.45 13.95 14.04
CA ALA A 103 12.75 13.22 15.26
C ALA A 103 14.10 13.68 15.81
N MET A 104 14.20 13.97 17.11
CA MET A 104 15.42 14.44 17.77
C MET A 104 16.43 13.31 18.05
N MET A 105 16.56 12.36 17.12
CA MET A 105 17.42 11.19 17.26
C MET A 105 18.52 11.22 16.18
N TRP A 106 19.78 11.29 16.59
CA TRP A 106 20.92 11.27 15.67
C TRP A 106 21.23 9.83 15.21
N PRO A 107 21.52 9.56 13.92
CA PRO A 107 21.69 10.50 12.80
C PRO A 107 20.39 10.85 12.05
N GLN A 108 19.24 10.24 12.40
CA GLN A 108 17.96 10.41 11.69
C GLN A 108 17.50 11.87 11.58
N SER A 109 17.76 12.68 12.61
CA SER A 109 17.43 14.11 12.62
C SER A 109 18.15 14.90 11.52
N CYS A 110 19.40 14.54 11.21
CA CYS A 110 20.20 15.16 10.16
C CYS A 110 19.59 14.95 8.78
N TYR A 111 19.25 13.69 8.48
CA TYR A 111 18.64 13.32 7.21
C TYR A 111 17.29 13.98 7.02
N CYS A 112 16.45 14.00 8.06
CA CYS A 112 15.17 14.70 8.01
C CYS A 112 15.33 16.21 7.78
N ALA A 113 16.26 16.87 8.48
CA ALA A 113 16.50 18.30 8.30
C ALA A 113 17.00 18.62 6.87
N ASN A 114 17.88 17.79 6.32
CA ASN A 114 18.33 17.91 4.93
C ASN A 114 17.19 17.71 3.93
N ALA A 115 16.33 16.71 4.15
CA ALA A 115 15.16 16.45 3.31
C ALA A 115 14.17 17.63 3.33
N ASN A 116 13.97 18.27 4.49
CA ASN A 116 13.11 19.46 4.59
C ASN A 116 13.66 20.64 3.79
N LYS A 117 14.97 20.90 3.89
CA LYS A 117 15.64 21.96 3.11
C LYS A 117 15.53 21.69 1.62
N GLN A 118 15.77 20.45 1.20
CA GLN A 118 15.67 20.07 -0.21
C GLN A 118 14.23 20.20 -0.71
N ALA A 119 13.24 19.69 0.02
CA ALA A 119 11.83 19.81 -0.34
C ALA A 119 11.36 21.28 -0.42
N CYS A 120 11.85 22.13 0.48
CA CYS A 120 11.63 23.57 0.44
C CYS A 120 12.19 24.19 -0.85
N TYR A 121 13.44 23.88 -1.20
CA TYR A 121 14.05 24.31 -2.45
C TYR A 121 13.29 23.80 -3.69
N ASP A 122 12.83 22.56 -3.68
CA ASP A 122 12.09 21.97 -4.80
C ASP A 122 10.71 22.64 -4.96
N LYS A 123 10.05 23.04 -3.86
CA LYS A 123 8.75 23.73 -3.86
C LYS A 123 8.86 25.21 -4.24
N CYS A 124 9.89 25.89 -3.72
CA CYS A 124 10.00 27.34 -3.75
C CYS A 124 11.07 27.88 -4.70
N GLY A 125 11.97 27.03 -5.19
CA GLY A 125 13.16 27.43 -5.93
C GLY A 125 14.17 28.18 -5.06
N GLY A 126 15.01 28.99 -5.70
CA GLY A 126 15.98 29.87 -5.03
C GLY A 126 17.43 29.38 -5.14
N VAL A 127 18.22 29.63 -4.10
CA VAL A 127 19.61 29.15 -4.00
C VAL A 127 19.60 27.74 -3.42
N LYS A 128 20.33 26.81 -4.06
CA LYS A 128 20.40 25.42 -3.62
C LYS A 128 20.90 25.34 -2.17
N PRO A 129 20.18 24.67 -1.26
CA PRO A 129 20.54 24.65 0.15
C PRO A 129 21.82 23.85 0.38
N ALA A 130 22.65 24.32 1.29
CA ALA A 130 23.77 23.54 1.82
C ALA A 130 23.22 22.45 2.75
N LEU A 131 23.39 21.19 2.34
CA LEU A 131 23.02 20.01 3.13
C LEU A 131 24.15 19.70 4.12
N ALA A 132 23.78 19.27 5.33
CA ALA A 132 24.76 18.83 6.32
C ALA A 132 25.29 17.42 6.00
N ASP A 133 26.54 17.14 6.33
CA ASP A 133 27.10 15.78 6.23
C ASP A 133 26.55 14.90 7.36
N CYS A 134 25.67 13.96 7.01
CA CYS A 134 25.07 13.04 7.97
C CYS A 134 25.89 11.74 8.04
N PRO A 135 26.15 11.19 9.25
CA PRO A 135 26.84 9.90 9.39
C PRO A 135 26.06 8.76 8.73
N PRO A 136 26.74 7.79 8.09
CA PRO A 136 26.09 6.63 7.49
C PRO A 136 25.18 5.91 8.48
N ILE A 137 23.97 5.57 8.06
CA ILE A 137 23.09 4.69 8.83
C ILE A 137 23.57 3.27 8.56
N ASP A 138 24.38 2.73 9.48
CA ASP A 138 24.72 1.32 9.44
C ASP A 138 23.41 0.52 9.55
N PRO A 139 23.13 -0.40 8.61
CA PRO A 139 21.96 -1.25 8.74
C PRO A 139 22.08 -2.01 10.06
N PRO A 140 20.99 -2.12 10.86
CA PRO A 140 21.04 -2.84 12.11
C PRO A 140 21.54 -4.26 11.81
N SER A 141 22.73 -4.57 12.32
CA SER A 141 23.25 -5.93 12.31
C SER A 141 22.29 -6.76 13.15
N LEU A 142 21.34 -7.43 12.49
CA LEU A 142 20.48 -8.40 13.15
C LEU A 142 21.38 -9.53 13.67
N SER A 143 21.81 -9.42 14.92
CA SER A 143 22.33 -10.54 15.69
C SER A 143 21.24 -11.60 15.76
N THR A 144 21.33 -12.56 14.85
CA THR A 144 20.51 -13.76 14.80
C THR A 144 20.62 -14.49 16.14
N LEU A 145 19.60 -14.37 16.99
CA LEU A 145 19.33 -15.32 18.06
C LEU A 145 18.90 -16.63 17.41
N THR A 146 19.87 -17.47 17.08
CA THR A 146 19.68 -18.84 16.62
C THR A 146 19.01 -19.67 17.71
N THR A 147 17.69 -19.78 17.63
CA THR A 147 16.93 -20.77 18.40
C THR A 147 17.04 -22.11 17.68
N THR A 148 17.86 -23.00 18.26
CA THR A 148 18.14 -24.35 17.81
C THR A 148 16.88 -25.23 17.89
N SER A 149 16.06 -25.25 16.83
CA SER A 149 14.93 -26.18 16.74
C SER A 149 15.35 -27.47 16.02
N ARG A 150 15.17 -28.59 16.71
CA ARG A 150 15.51 -29.95 16.28
C ARG A 150 14.69 -30.37 15.06
N LYS A 151 15.40 -30.97 14.11
CA LYS A 151 14.93 -31.70 12.92
C LYS A 151 14.23 -33.02 13.29
N PRO A 152 13.13 -33.41 12.61
CA PRO A 152 12.77 -34.81 12.46
C PRO A 152 13.26 -35.36 11.11
N THR A 153 13.76 -36.58 11.18
CA THR A 153 14.31 -37.41 10.12
C THR A 153 13.22 -38.25 9.48
N THR A 154 13.14 -38.29 8.15
CA THR A 154 12.52 -39.40 7.39
C THR A 154 13.07 -39.37 5.96
N THR A 155 14.02 -40.24 5.62
CA THR A 155 13.89 -41.61 5.05
C THR A 155 13.66 -41.63 3.54
N THR A 156 14.75 -42.03 2.88
CA THR A 156 15.05 -42.38 1.49
C THR A 156 14.03 -43.27 0.77
N THR A 157 13.78 -43.01 -0.52
CA THR A 157 13.59 -44.08 -1.52
C THR A 157 14.16 -43.67 -2.88
N LYS A 158 15.02 -44.54 -3.44
CA LYS A 158 15.78 -44.44 -4.70
C LYS A 158 14.94 -44.82 -5.94
N LYS A 159 15.19 -44.16 -7.08
CA LYS A 159 15.27 -44.75 -8.45
C LYS A 159 15.93 -43.71 -9.39
N THR A 160 17.22 -43.85 -9.74
CA THR A 160 17.77 -44.44 -10.99
C THR A 160 17.40 -43.65 -12.25
N SER A 161 18.17 -42.63 -12.64
CA SER A 161 19.32 -42.63 -13.58
C SER A 161 18.93 -42.52 -15.06
N SER A 162 19.15 -41.34 -15.65
CA SER A 162 19.51 -41.18 -17.08
C SER A 162 20.47 -40.00 -17.22
N THR A 163 21.70 -40.32 -17.60
CA THR A 163 22.87 -39.46 -17.70
C THR A 163 22.94 -38.87 -19.11
N THR A 164 22.86 -37.54 -19.24
CA THR A 164 23.64 -36.79 -20.26
C THR A 164 23.96 -35.41 -19.69
N SER A 165 25.25 -35.16 -19.59
CA SER A 165 25.94 -33.95 -19.17
C SER A 165 25.55 -32.72 -20.00
N THR A 166 25.36 -31.56 -19.36
CA THR A 166 26.11 -30.30 -19.60
C THR A 166 25.58 -29.18 -18.67
N ARG A 167 26.45 -28.66 -17.78
CA ARG A 167 26.31 -27.49 -16.89
C ARG A 167 24.97 -27.28 -16.16
N LYS A 168 24.95 -27.63 -14.88
CA LYS A 168 24.03 -27.06 -13.89
C LYS A 168 24.28 -25.54 -13.83
N PRO A 169 23.32 -24.66 -14.15
CA PRO A 169 23.48 -23.24 -13.85
C PRO A 169 23.39 -23.11 -12.33
N THR A 170 24.52 -22.75 -11.72
CA THR A 170 24.52 -22.08 -10.42
C THR A 170 23.97 -20.67 -10.68
N THR A 171 22.67 -20.48 -10.55
CA THR A 171 22.06 -19.15 -10.62
C THR A 171 21.32 -18.89 -9.32
N THR A 172 22.04 -18.30 -8.38
CA THR A 172 21.44 -17.34 -7.44
C THR A 172 20.62 -16.36 -8.30
N PRO A 173 19.32 -16.13 -8.03
CA PRO A 173 18.51 -15.27 -8.87
C PRO A 173 19.10 -13.85 -8.80
N ARG A 174 19.66 -13.37 -9.91
CA ARG A 174 20.00 -11.97 -10.07
C ARG A 174 19.19 -11.33 -11.19
N PRO A 175 17.90 -11.00 -10.94
CA PRO A 175 17.21 -9.97 -11.68
C PRO A 175 17.08 -8.76 -10.76
N THR A 176 18.20 -8.08 -10.53
CA THR A 176 18.15 -6.73 -9.97
C THR A 176 17.78 -5.81 -11.14
N HIS A 177 16.47 -5.62 -11.37
CA HIS A 177 15.92 -4.64 -12.32
C HIS A 177 16.35 -4.83 -13.79
N ALA A 178 16.22 -6.04 -14.34
CA ALA A 178 16.35 -6.19 -15.79
C ALA A 178 15.31 -5.27 -16.48
N PRO A 179 15.71 -4.39 -17.41
CA PRO A 179 14.78 -3.47 -18.04
C PRO A 179 13.81 -4.26 -18.91
N CYS A 180 12.56 -3.78 -18.99
CA CYS A 180 11.54 -4.37 -19.86
C CYS A 180 10.65 -3.30 -20.49
N GLY A 181 9.96 -3.68 -21.56
CA GLY A 181 9.00 -2.80 -22.23
C GLY A 181 9.64 -1.62 -22.97
N GLY A 182 8.80 -0.63 -23.28
CA GLY A 182 9.09 0.50 -24.15
C GLY A 182 8.67 0.27 -25.61
N ASN A 183 8.47 1.35 -26.37
CA ASN A 183 8.02 1.29 -27.78
C ASN A 183 9.12 0.86 -28.77
N SER A 184 10.11 0.11 -28.31
CA SER A 184 11.16 -0.42 -29.18
C SER A 184 10.68 -1.74 -29.78
N PRO A 185 10.87 -1.98 -31.10
CA PRO A 185 10.63 -3.29 -31.70
C PRO A 185 11.46 -4.40 -31.07
N THR A 186 12.56 -4.03 -30.40
CA THR A 186 13.49 -4.92 -29.70
C THR A 186 13.40 -4.79 -28.18
N ALA A 187 12.29 -4.27 -27.66
CA ALA A 187 12.09 -4.11 -26.24
C ALA A 187 12.31 -5.44 -25.50
N PRO A 188 13.18 -5.49 -24.48
CA PRO A 188 13.39 -6.69 -23.70
C PRO A 188 12.09 -7.14 -23.04
N THR A 189 11.80 -8.43 -23.14
CA THR A 189 10.69 -9.09 -22.44
C THR A 189 11.22 -9.79 -21.20
N CYS A 190 10.38 -9.88 -20.18
CA CYS A 190 10.76 -10.56 -18.95
C CYS A 190 10.84 -12.07 -19.14
N GLU A 191 11.75 -12.70 -18.40
CA GLU A 191 11.87 -14.16 -18.37
C GLU A 191 10.59 -14.81 -17.80
N ALA A 192 10.40 -16.11 -18.07
CA ALA A 192 9.24 -16.84 -17.56
C ALA A 192 9.16 -16.77 -16.02
N GLY A 193 7.98 -16.41 -15.49
CA GLY A 193 7.77 -16.19 -14.06
C GLY A 193 8.09 -14.77 -13.57
N TYR A 194 8.41 -13.86 -14.49
CA TYR A 194 8.58 -12.44 -14.21
C TYR A 194 7.57 -11.61 -15.00
N ILE A 195 7.22 -10.46 -14.44
CA ILE A 195 6.29 -9.49 -15.02
C ILE A 195 6.99 -8.15 -15.20
N CYS A 196 6.58 -7.43 -16.24
CA CYS A 196 7.08 -6.09 -16.49
C CYS A 196 6.20 -5.07 -15.76
N ILE A 197 6.75 -4.40 -14.75
CA ILE A 197 6.07 -3.34 -14.03
C ILE A 197 6.75 -1.98 -14.29
N LYS A 198 6.05 -0.88 -13.99
CA LYS A 198 6.68 0.44 -13.90
C LYS A 198 7.77 0.41 -12.82
N ASP A 199 8.92 1.01 -13.12
CA ASP A 199 9.98 1.23 -12.15
C ASP A 199 9.50 2.20 -11.05
N PRO A 200 9.32 1.75 -9.79
CA PRO A 200 8.77 2.59 -8.72
C PRO A 200 9.75 3.68 -8.27
N TYR A 201 11.03 3.57 -8.63
CA TYR A 201 12.07 4.52 -8.24
C TYR A 201 12.30 5.62 -9.30
N LYS A 202 11.61 5.55 -10.44
CA LYS A 202 11.70 6.56 -11.49
C LYS A 202 10.36 7.29 -11.67
N PRO A 203 10.37 8.62 -11.77
CA PRO A 203 9.18 9.37 -12.14
C PRO A 203 8.77 9.04 -13.59
N GLY A 204 7.48 9.14 -13.87
CA GLY A 204 6.91 8.86 -15.19
C GLY A 204 5.75 7.87 -15.13
N CYS A 205 5.28 7.41 -16.29
CA CYS A 205 4.19 6.45 -16.40
C CYS A 205 4.67 5.01 -16.67
N GLY A 206 5.97 4.80 -16.93
CA GLY A 206 6.53 3.48 -17.16
C GLY A 206 6.08 2.87 -18.51
N PRO A 207 5.96 1.54 -18.58
CA PRO A 207 5.57 0.84 -19.81
C PRO A 207 4.24 1.29 -20.42
N ALA A 208 3.34 1.89 -19.63
CA ALA A 208 2.04 2.37 -20.09
C ALA A 208 2.12 3.57 -21.06
N CYS A 209 3.16 4.39 -20.99
CA CYS A 209 3.49 5.34 -22.07
C CYS A 209 4.92 5.12 -22.56
N ASP A 210 5.19 3.88 -22.95
CA ASP A 210 6.35 3.54 -23.77
C ASP A 210 7.72 3.75 -23.09
N GLN A 211 7.75 3.93 -21.76
CA GLN A 211 8.99 4.02 -21.00
C GLN A 211 9.44 2.63 -20.54
N GLN A 212 10.73 2.48 -20.25
CA GLN A 212 11.25 1.23 -19.69
C GLN A 212 10.72 0.99 -18.27
N GLY A 213 10.25 -0.23 -18.04
CA GLY A 213 9.94 -0.80 -16.74
C GLY A 213 11.06 -1.70 -16.23
N ILE A 214 10.73 -2.48 -15.20
CA ILE A 214 11.60 -3.48 -14.59
C ILE A 214 10.91 -4.83 -14.51
N CYS A 215 11.67 -5.91 -14.72
CA CYS A 215 11.19 -7.26 -14.50
C CYS A 215 11.23 -7.61 -13.01
N VAL A 216 10.10 -8.03 -12.46
CA VAL A 216 9.95 -8.48 -11.07
C VAL A 216 9.32 -9.86 -11.03
N GLU A 217 9.62 -10.66 -9.99
CA GLU A 217 9.03 -11.99 -9.84
C GLU A 217 7.50 -11.84 -9.75
N ASP A 218 6.74 -12.65 -10.51
CA ASP A 218 5.27 -12.63 -10.49
C ASP A 218 4.76 -13.30 -9.22
N ARG A 219 4.94 -12.60 -8.11
CA ARG A 219 4.62 -13.06 -6.78
C ARG A 219 3.99 -11.95 -5.98
N MET A 220 2.79 -12.24 -5.51
CA MET A 220 2.02 -11.37 -4.63
C MET A 220 2.69 -11.24 -3.25
N CYS A 221 2.73 -10.01 -2.75
CA CYS A 221 3.03 -9.64 -1.38
C CYS A 221 1.95 -8.69 -0.85
N GLY A 222 2.00 -8.36 0.44
CA GLY A 222 1.02 -7.46 1.04
C GLY A 222 -0.39 -8.04 1.03
N GLY A 223 -1.36 -7.22 0.69
CA GLY A 223 -2.78 -7.51 0.79
C GLY A 223 -3.26 -7.62 2.23
N PHE A 224 -4.56 -7.87 2.40
CA PHE A 224 -5.17 -8.13 3.73
C PHE A 224 -4.49 -9.29 4.51
N ALA A 225 -3.86 -10.22 3.79
CA ALA A 225 -3.13 -11.34 4.39
C ALA A 225 -1.69 -10.98 4.84
N GLY A 226 -1.16 -9.82 4.43
CA GLY A 226 0.18 -9.36 4.80
C GLY A 226 1.29 -10.28 4.31
N PHE A 227 1.22 -10.79 3.07
CA PHE A 227 2.22 -11.72 2.55
C PHE A 227 3.59 -11.05 2.43
N GLU A 228 4.61 -11.64 3.05
CA GLU A 228 5.98 -11.13 2.98
C GLU A 228 6.69 -11.52 1.69
N CYS A 229 7.66 -10.70 1.29
CA CYS A 229 8.55 -11.01 0.18
C CYS A 229 9.47 -12.19 0.49
N ARG A 230 9.72 -13.01 -0.52
CA ARG A 230 10.50 -14.25 -0.38
C ARG A 230 11.94 -13.98 0.04
N MET A 231 12.54 -12.96 -0.56
CA MET A 231 13.93 -12.61 -0.33
C MET A 231 14.00 -11.46 0.69
N LYS A 232 14.87 -11.61 1.68
CA LYS A 232 15.12 -10.52 2.65
C LYS A 232 15.69 -9.31 1.92
N GLY A 233 15.16 -8.13 2.23
CA GLY A 233 15.57 -6.85 1.64
C GLY A 233 14.75 -6.42 0.43
N GLN A 234 13.82 -7.25 -0.07
CA GLN A 234 12.79 -6.78 -0.99
C GLN A 234 11.75 -5.94 -0.24
N VAL A 235 11.20 -4.97 -0.95
CA VAL A 235 10.09 -4.14 -0.50
C VAL A 235 8.85 -4.56 -1.26
N CYS A 236 7.72 -4.68 -0.56
CA CYS A 236 6.44 -4.92 -1.21
C CYS A 236 5.94 -3.61 -1.81
N TRP A 237 5.73 -3.58 -3.12
CA TRP A 237 5.24 -2.41 -3.84
C TRP A 237 3.91 -2.72 -4.49
N ASP A 238 2.98 -1.76 -4.45
CA ASP A 238 1.63 -1.89 -5.02
C ASP A 238 1.66 -2.38 -6.48
N ASP A 239 0.86 -3.40 -6.80
CA ASP A 239 0.85 -3.98 -8.14
C ASP A 239 0.02 -3.11 -9.08
N PRO A 240 0.61 -2.39 -10.06
CA PRO A 240 -0.13 -1.48 -10.94
C PRO A 240 -1.10 -2.20 -11.90
N ARG A 241 -1.11 -3.53 -11.88
CA ARG A 241 -2.07 -4.36 -12.63
C ARG A 241 -3.36 -4.59 -11.87
N ASP A 242 -3.37 -4.33 -10.56
CA ASP A 242 -4.59 -4.39 -9.78
C ASP A 242 -5.33 -3.04 -9.85
N ASP A 243 -6.65 -3.09 -9.70
CA ASP A 243 -7.49 -1.89 -9.67
C ASP A 243 -7.51 -1.26 -8.25
N CYS A 244 -6.53 -1.60 -7.40
CA CYS A 244 -6.48 -1.15 -6.02
C CYS A 244 -5.84 0.23 -5.97
N ALA A 245 -6.67 1.27 -5.96
CA ALA A 245 -6.17 2.63 -5.87
C ALA A 245 -5.51 2.86 -4.50
N ALA A 246 -4.23 3.25 -4.50
CA ALA A 246 -3.47 3.59 -3.29
C ALA A 246 -4.17 4.65 -2.40
N GLU A 247 -5.04 5.49 -2.96
CA GLU A 247 -5.79 6.53 -2.26
C GLU A 247 -6.94 5.98 -1.39
N ASP A 248 -7.39 4.75 -1.64
CA ASP A 248 -8.59 4.17 -1.00
C ASP A 248 -8.29 3.14 0.11
N GLY A 249 -7.02 2.91 0.48
CA GLY A 249 -6.69 2.06 1.63
C GLY A 249 -5.37 1.32 1.53
N GLY A 250 -4.27 2.04 1.28
CA GLY A 250 -2.91 1.56 0.93
C GLY A 250 -2.19 0.53 1.82
N ASN A 251 -2.90 -0.22 2.68
CA ASN A 251 -2.38 -1.40 3.39
C ASN A 251 -3.01 -2.73 2.93
N ASP A 252 -4.20 -2.71 2.29
CA ASP A 252 -4.93 -3.93 1.93
C ASP A 252 -4.72 -4.37 0.46
N CYS A 253 -3.96 -3.60 -0.32
CA CYS A 253 -3.72 -3.87 -1.74
C CYS A 253 -2.66 -4.94 -1.96
N ALA A 254 -2.82 -5.69 -3.06
CA ALA A 254 -1.86 -6.69 -3.47
C ALA A 254 -0.62 -5.99 -4.04
N GLY A 255 0.56 -6.43 -3.63
CA GLY A 255 1.81 -5.90 -4.14
C GLY A 255 2.65 -6.95 -4.86
N VAL A 256 3.76 -6.49 -5.41
CA VAL A 256 4.83 -7.26 -6.02
C VAL A 256 6.15 -6.94 -5.34
N CYS A 257 7.01 -7.94 -5.22
CA CYS A 257 8.28 -7.79 -4.50
C CYS A 257 9.36 -7.17 -5.39
N VAL A 258 9.76 -5.94 -5.07
CA VAL A 258 10.84 -5.20 -5.75
C VAL A 258 12.08 -5.13 -4.89
N TRP A 259 13.24 -5.10 -5.53
CA TRP A 259 14.48 -4.76 -4.85
C TRP A 259 14.57 -3.23 -4.70
N PRO A 260 14.98 -2.69 -3.56
CA PRO A 260 15.39 -1.30 -3.53
C PRO A 260 16.53 -1.10 -4.51
N HIS A 261 16.57 0.05 -5.20
CA HIS A 261 17.81 0.51 -5.81
C HIS A 261 18.84 0.50 -4.68
N GLN A 262 19.77 -0.46 -4.72
CA GLN A 262 20.93 -0.36 -3.85
C GLN A 262 21.56 0.96 -4.23
N LEU A 263 21.60 1.89 -3.27
CA LEU A 263 22.46 3.07 -3.32
C LEU A 263 23.87 2.51 -3.44
N GLY A 264 24.29 2.25 -4.69
CA GLY A 264 25.66 1.90 -5.02
C GLY A 264 26.56 3.08 -4.71
#